data_AF-A0A2G9UVY9-F1
#
_entry.id   AF-A0A2G9UVY9-F1
#
_cell.length_a   1.000
_cell.length_b   1.000
_cell.length_c   1.000
_cell.angle_alpha   90.00
_cell.angle_beta   90.00
_cell.angle_gamma   90.00
#
_symmetry.space_group_name_H-M   'P 1'
#
loop_
_entity.id
_entity.type
_entity.pdbx_description
1 polymer ?
#
loop_
_entity_poly.entity_id
_entity_poly.type
_entity_poly.pdbx_seq_one_letter_code
_entity_poly.pdbx_strand_id
1 'polypeptide(L)'
;MCISMIFFVIAIDYRKRKMIELEDEKRKQYVKSDFLDDVDYALETMKYMHDMQRGKAEIRNVVEKEDVSIRLVEWLEAQYLMGVSTVTTYVYTVPKRVKTVLDHYGKLGKLEQVPLTLPGHSPNLPLVRSQYIARNRQQKRRHELIPYNDCLYRHISTHRYILILDIDELIVPMEHNNYFDLLKTIEQDTPSDRITSLSFPNVFKFPSKLVNQSIPEHLYMLRNSHRSRKTSDRRNYGKSMTSTANVATVFNHFALHRLTPNVTGTIYVPERLGVKLHYKGTCPIESRNECDELQTDTVLDHSIDRFADELERRVNQTLSELRFL
;
A
#
# COMPACT_ATOMS: atom_id res chain seq x y z
N MET A 1 -0.13 -20.51 -5.17
CA MET A 1 0.55 -19.20 -5.05
C MET A 1 -0.37 -18.13 -5.62
N CYS A 2 -1.32 -17.63 -4.81
CA CYS A 2 -2.04 -16.40 -5.13
C CYS A 2 -1.26 -15.23 -4.55
N ILE A 3 -0.40 -14.59 -5.35
CA ILE A 3 0.02 -13.21 -5.06
C ILE A 3 -1.17 -12.34 -5.44
N SER A 4 -2.12 -12.23 -4.52
CA SER A 4 -3.05 -11.12 -4.52
C SER A 4 -2.25 -9.91 -4.10
N MET A 5 -1.71 -9.19 -5.07
CA MET A 5 -1.08 -7.93 -4.77
C MET A 5 -2.18 -6.90 -4.61
N ILE A 6 -2.32 -6.44 -3.37
CA ILE A 6 -3.14 -5.30 -3.05
C ILE A 6 -2.21 -4.10 -3.11
N PHE A 7 -2.42 -3.24 -4.09
CA PHE A 7 -1.75 -1.94 -4.09
C PHE A 7 -2.65 -0.99 -3.30
N PHE A 8 -2.11 -0.36 -2.29
CA PHE A 8 -2.77 0.75 -1.64
C PHE A 8 -2.07 2.02 -2.07
N VAL A 9 -2.83 2.91 -2.68
CA VAL A 9 -2.38 4.27 -2.91
C VAL A 9 -3.24 5.16 -2.04
N ILE A 10 -2.55 5.87 -1.17
CA ILE A 10 -3.14 6.72 -0.15
C ILE A 10 -3.23 8.13 -0.71
N ALA A 11 -4.37 8.79 -0.54
CA ALA A 11 -4.56 10.18 -0.91
C ALA A 11 -4.81 11.00 0.37
N ILE A 12 -4.19 12.18 0.47
CA ILE A 12 -4.33 13.09 1.63
C ILE A 12 -4.94 14.43 1.18
N ASP A 13 -6.16 14.73 1.64
CA ASP A 13 -6.94 15.93 1.37
C ASP A 13 -7.42 16.59 2.67
N TYR A 14 -7.32 17.91 2.72
CA TYR A 14 -7.68 18.77 3.85
C TYR A 14 -9.10 19.34 3.78
N ARG A 15 -9.85 19.12 2.68
CA ARG A 15 -11.07 19.89 2.39
C ARG A 15 -12.41 19.20 2.68
N LYS A 16 -12.43 17.98 3.23
CA LYS A 16 -13.70 17.29 3.56
C LYS A 16 -14.37 17.80 4.85
N ARG A 17 -14.97 18.99 4.79
CA ARG A 17 -16.15 19.33 5.63
C ARG A 17 -17.24 20.17 4.94
N LYS A 18 -17.15 20.38 3.63
CA LYS A 18 -18.24 20.93 2.80
C LYS A 18 -18.10 20.28 1.42
N MET A 19 -19.19 20.04 0.71
CA MET A 19 -19.25 19.38 -0.61
C MET A 19 -19.45 17.85 -0.60
N ILE A 20 -20.19 17.31 0.37
CA ILE A 20 -20.96 16.07 0.15
C ILE A 20 -22.37 16.54 -0.17
N GLU A 21 -22.71 16.71 -1.45
CA GLU A 21 -24.13 16.73 -1.88
C GLU A 21 -24.40 16.75 -3.39
N LEU A 22 -23.43 16.80 -4.31
CA LEU A 22 -23.78 17.23 -5.68
C LEU A 22 -23.44 16.37 -6.90
N GLU A 23 -22.65 15.30 -6.87
CA GLU A 23 -22.25 14.66 -8.14
C GLU A 23 -22.20 13.12 -8.12
N ASP A 24 -23.35 12.49 -7.85
CA ASP A 24 -23.54 11.02 -7.87
C ASP A 24 -24.28 10.53 -9.14
N GLU A 25 -24.26 11.27 -10.25
CA GLU A 25 -24.92 10.86 -11.49
C GLU A 25 -24.02 10.96 -12.73
N LYS A 26 -23.89 9.81 -13.43
CA LYS A 26 -23.29 9.55 -14.77
C LYS A 26 -21.84 9.04 -14.70
N ARG A 27 -21.44 7.90 -15.28
CA ARG A 27 -22.05 6.99 -16.26
C ARG A 27 -21.19 5.72 -16.36
N LYS A 28 -21.82 4.56 -16.52
CA LYS A 28 -21.21 3.28 -16.96
C LYS A 28 -21.18 3.22 -18.50
N GLN A 29 -20.22 2.48 -19.10
CA GLN A 29 -20.45 1.26 -19.94
C GLN A 29 -19.33 0.91 -20.98
N TYR A 30 -18.79 -0.33 -20.83
CA TYR A 30 -18.32 -1.42 -21.74
C TYR A 30 -17.70 -1.24 -23.15
N VAL A 31 -16.69 -2.10 -23.46
CA VAL A 31 -16.39 -2.74 -24.79
C VAL A 31 -15.85 -4.19 -24.61
N LYS A 32 -16.10 -5.09 -25.58
CA LYS A 32 -15.87 -6.57 -25.63
C LYS A 32 -14.72 -6.96 -26.62
N SER A 33 -14.05 -8.12 -26.45
CA SER A 33 -13.00 -8.69 -27.36
C SER A 33 -13.37 -10.09 -27.93
N ASP A 34 -12.49 -10.62 -28.79
CA ASP A 34 -12.70 -11.46 -30.01
C ASP A 34 -12.84 -13.00 -29.81
N PHE A 35 -13.53 -13.68 -30.74
CA PHE A 35 -14.07 -15.05 -30.66
C PHE A 35 -13.05 -16.20 -30.81
N LEU A 36 -11.89 -15.93 -31.42
CA LEU A 36 -10.88 -16.97 -31.65
C LEU A 36 -10.03 -17.28 -30.40
N ASP A 37 -9.87 -16.29 -29.51
CA ASP A 37 -9.23 -16.49 -28.20
C ASP A 37 -10.09 -17.37 -27.26
N ASP A 38 -11.42 -17.37 -27.47
CA ASP A 38 -12.36 -18.19 -26.70
C ASP A 38 -12.24 -19.70 -27.02
N VAL A 39 -11.77 -20.06 -28.22
CA VAL A 39 -11.69 -21.47 -28.68
C VAL A 39 -10.46 -22.17 -28.12
N ASP A 40 -9.29 -21.53 -28.17
CA ASP A 40 -8.06 -22.07 -27.56
C ASP A 40 -8.19 -22.13 -26.03
N TYR A 41 -8.84 -21.13 -25.44
CA TYR A 41 -9.21 -21.13 -24.02
C TYR A 41 -10.17 -22.27 -23.64
N ALA A 42 -11.17 -22.57 -24.49
CA ALA A 42 -12.09 -23.67 -24.26
C ALA A 42 -11.35 -25.03 -24.32
N LEU A 43 -10.40 -25.19 -25.25
CA LEU A 43 -9.57 -26.40 -25.36
C LEU A 43 -8.65 -26.61 -24.14
N GLU A 44 -8.00 -25.56 -23.63
CA GLU A 44 -7.18 -25.65 -22.42
C GLU A 44 -8.00 -25.89 -21.16
N THR A 45 -9.18 -25.27 -21.06
CA THR A 45 -10.10 -25.45 -19.93
C THR A 45 -10.71 -26.84 -19.92
N MET A 46 -11.07 -27.39 -21.09
CA MET A 46 -11.52 -28.78 -21.22
C MET A 46 -10.42 -29.77 -20.82
N LYS A 47 -9.16 -29.49 -21.17
CA LYS A 47 -8.01 -30.30 -20.75
C LYS A 47 -7.82 -30.29 -19.24
N TYR A 48 -7.92 -29.12 -18.61
CA TYR A 48 -7.87 -28.98 -17.15
C TYR A 48 -9.04 -29.69 -16.44
N MET A 49 -10.28 -29.54 -16.94
CA MET A 49 -11.45 -30.24 -16.40
C MET A 49 -11.37 -31.76 -16.59
N HIS A 50 -10.81 -32.20 -17.71
CA HIS A 50 -10.56 -33.61 -18.01
C HIS A 50 -9.54 -34.23 -17.06
N ASP A 51 -8.45 -33.52 -16.78
CA ASP A 51 -7.45 -33.95 -15.80
C ASP A 51 -8.01 -33.97 -14.37
N MET A 52 -8.93 -33.05 -14.03
CA MET A 52 -9.64 -33.02 -12.75
C MET A 52 -10.60 -34.22 -12.60
N GLN A 53 -11.38 -34.57 -13.64
CA GLN A 53 -12.25 -35.75 -13.63
C GLN A 53 -11.47 -37.07 -13.55
N ARG A 54 -10.25 -37.10 -14.11
CA ARG A 54 -9.37 -38.27 -14.06
C ARG A 54 -8.52 -38.35 -12.79
N GLY A 55 -8.75 -37.46 -11.81
CA GLY A 55 -7.97 -37.40 -10.57
C GLY A 55 -6.49 -37.05 -10.78
N LYS A 56 -6.13 -36.55 -11.97
CA LYS A 56 -4.76 -36.15 -12.34
C LYS A 56 -4.47 -34.69 -12.03
N ALA A 57 -5.51 -33.88 -11.85
CA ALA A 57 -5.42 -32.51 -11.35
C ALA A 57 -6.19 -32.41 -10.03
N GLU A 58 -5.46 -32.14 -8.95
CA GLU A 58 -6.04 -31.76 -7.67
C GLU A 58 -6.13 -30.22 -7.62
N ILE A 59 -7.24 -29.67 -7.12
CA ILE A 59 -7.24 -28.29 -6.60
C ILE A 59 -6.35 -28.35 -5.37
N ARG A 60 -5.02 -28.21 -5.57
CA ARG A 60 -4.11 -28.03 -4.46
C ARG A 60 -4.64 -26.85 -3.68
N ASN A 61 -4.84 -27.05 -2.38
CA ASN A 61 -5.06 -25.95 -1.44
C ASN A 61 -4.07 -24.85 -1.82
N VAL A 62 -4.61 -23.74 -2.32
CA VAL A 62 -3.81 -22.54 -2.54
C VAL A 62 -3.38 -22.18 -1.13
N VAL A 63 -2.13 -22.53 -0.79
CA VAL A 63 -1.51 -22.14 0.47
C VAL A 63 -1.75 -20.64 0.57
N GLU A 64 -2.72 -20.27 1.41
CA GLU A 64 -2.95 -18.89 1.77
C GLU A 64 -1.64 -18.48 2.42
N LYS A 65 -0.96 -17.54 1.74
CA LYS A 65 0.00 -16.70 2.43
C LYS A 65 -0.73 -16.13 3.64
N GLU A 66 -0.05 -16.02 4.78
CA GLU A 66 -0.55 -15.46 6.05
C GLU A 66 -1.75 -14.53 5.85
N ASP A 67 -2.87 -14.82 6.52
CA ASP A 67 -4.06 -13.99 6.46
C ASP A 67 -3.73 -12.55 6.92
N VAL A 68 -3.64 -11.64 5.95
CA VAL A 68 -3.29 -10.24 6.18
C VAL A 68 -4.48 -9.40 6.66
N SER A 69 -5.68 -9.98 6.79
CA SER A 69 -6.92 -9.21 7.04
C SER A 69 -6.85 -8.39 8.33
N ILE A 70 -6.33 -8.97 9.41
CA ILE A 70 -6.20 -8.28 10.71
C ILE A 70 -5.12 -7.18 10.63
N ARG A 71 -3.97 -7.51 10.05
CA ARG A 71 -2.89 -6.53 9.82
C ARG A 71 -3.31 -5.38 8.92
N LEU A 72 -4.21 -5.65 7.97
CA LEU A 72 -4.78 -4.63 7.10
C LEU A 72 -5.68 -3.67 7.87
N VAL A 73 -6.44 -4.14 8.86
CA VAL A 73 -7.23 -3.26 9.74
C VAL A 73 -6.31 -2.35 10.54
N GLU A 74 -5.27 -2.89 11.19
CA GLU A 74 -4.28 -2.08 11.92
C GLU A 74 -3.60 -1.06 11.02
N TRP A 75 -3.19 -1.48 9.83
CA TRP A 75 -2.58 -0.58 8.86
C TRP A 75 -3.52 0.54 8.43
N LEU A 76 -4.77 0.23 8.06
CA LEU A 76 -5.75 1.24 7.67
C LEU A 76 -6.05 2.23 8.79
N GLU A 77 -6.27 1.75 10.02
CA GLU A 77 -6.50 2.64 11.17
C GLU A 77 -5.28 3.52 11.47
N ALA A 78 -4.06 2.98 11.34
CA ALA A 78 -2.83 3.77 11.48
C ALA A 78 -2.76 4.87 10.41
N GLN A 79 -3.08 4.58 9.14
CA GLN A 79 -3.11 5.59 8.08
C GLN A 79 -4.12 6.70 8.38
N TYR A 80 -5.34 6.36 8.76
CA TYR A 80 -6.37 7.36 9.11
C TYR A 80 -5.99 8.16 10.36
N LEU A 81 -5.33 7.53 11.34
CA LEU A 81 -4.83 8.21 12.53
C LEU A 81 -3.75 9.25 12.18
N MET A 82 -2.91 8.96 11.18
CA MET A 82 -1.94 9.94 10.65
C MET A 82 -2.59 11.06 9.82
N GLY A 83 -3.90 11.06 9.62
CA GLY A 83 -4.62 12.13 8.90
C GLY A 83 -4.82 11.88 7.40
N VAL A 84 -4.75 10.63 6.96
CA VAL A 84 -5.17 10.25 5.60
C VAL A 84 -6.67 10.49 5.42
N SER A 85 -7.06 11.10 4.29
CA SER A 85 -8.46 11.39 3.97
C SER A 85 -9.16 10.24 3.26
N THR A 86 -8.45 9.57 2.33
CA THR A 86 -8.99 8.51 1.49
C THR A 86 -7.89 7.52 1.14
N VAL A 87 -8.24 6.24 1.10
CA VAL A 87 -7.36 5.17 0.61
C VAL A 87 -7.95 4.59 -0.67
N THR A 88 -7.17 4.54 -1.74
CA THR A 88 -7.56 3.87 -2.99
C THR A 88 -6.80 2.56 -3.10
N THR A 89 -7.52 1.46 -3.28
CA THR A 89 -6.93 0.13 -3.39
C THR A 89 -7.22 -0.48 -4.75
N TYR A 90 -6.22 -1.13 -5.33
CA TYR A 90 -6.35 -1.82 -6.61
C TYR A 90 -6.40 -3.32 -6.38
N VAL A 91 -7.52 -3.93 -6.80
CA VAL A 91 -7.89 -5.28 -6.39
C VAL A 91 -7.93 -6.21 -7.60
N TYR A 92 -7.08 -7.25 -7.57
CA TYR A 92 -7.17 -8.39 -8.49
C TYR A 92 -8.19 -9.42 -8.01
N THR A 93 -7.77 -10.31 -7.10
CA THR A 93 -8.59 -11.33 -6.46
C THR A 93 -8.06 -11.50 -5.06
N VAL A 94 -8.83 -11.15 -4.04
CA VAL A 94 -8.43 -11.20 -2.63
C VAL A 94 -9.21 -12.29 -1.88
N PRO A 95 -8.66 -12.86 -0.80
CA PRO A 95 -9.40 -13.74 0.09
C PRO A 95 -10.67 -13.07 0.65
N LYS A 96 -11.66 -13.89 1.03
CA LYS A 96 -12.96 -13.40 1.53
C LYS A 96 -12.80 -12.47 2.74
N ARG A 97 -11.93 -12.81 3.69
CA ARG A 97 -11.71 -11.98 4.89
C ARG A 97 -11.13 -10.60 4.55
N VAL A 98 -10.17 -10.55 3.63
CA VAL A 98 -9.63 -9.28 3.13
C VAL A 98 -10.73 -8.49 2.42
N LYS A 99 -11.54 -9.13 1.57
CA LYS A 99 -12.67 -8.46 0.90
C LYS A 99 -13.66 -7.87 1.91
N THR A 100 -13.95 -8.59 3.00
CA THR A 100 -14.79 -8.08 4.10
C THR A 100 -14.22 -6.79 4.70
N VAL A 101 -12.91 -6.72 4.96
CA VAL A 101 -12.25 -5.50 5.45
C VAL A 101 -12.39 -4.37 4.43
N LEU A 102 -12.05 -4.61 3.17
CA LEU A 102 -12.13 -3.59 2.11
C LEU A 102 -13.57 -3.07 1.93
N ASP A 103 -14.56 -3.95 1.98
CA ASP A 103 -15.98 -3.59 1.86
C ASP A 103 -16.48 -2.80 3.06
N HIS A 104 -16.01 -3.11 4.26
CA HIS A 104 -16.32 -2.34 5.45
C HIS A 104 -15.84 -0.88 5.30
N TYR A 105 -14.57 -0.65 4.99
CA TYR A 105 -14.05 0.71 4.80
C TYR A 105 -14.64 1.42 3.56
N GLY A 106 -15.01 0.66 2.53
CA GLY A 106 -15.73 1.19 1.37
C GLY A 106 -17.11 1.72 1.73
N LYS A 107 -17.88 0.99 2.54
CA LYS A 107 -19.19 1.43 3.05
C LYS A 107 -19.09 2.67 3.94
N LEU A 108 -17.97 2.84 4.66
CA LEU A 108 -17.70 4.04 5.45
C LEU A 108 -17.27 5.25 4.59
N GLY A 109 -17.13 5.10 3.27
CA GLY A 109 -16.64 6.16 2.38
C GLY A 109 -15.17 6.53 2.58
N LYS A 110 -14.41 5.68 3.30
CA LYS A 110 -12.99 5.91 3.61
C LYS A 110 -12.06 5.27 2.57
N LEU A 111 -12.52 4.22 1.88
CA LEU A 111 -11.71 3.45 0.95
C LEU A 111 -12.41 3.24 -0.41
N GLU A 112 -11.71 3.55 -1.51
CA GLU A 112 -12.16 3.28 -2.87
C GLU A 112 -11.52 1.99 -3.39
N GLN A 113 -12.33 1.04 -3.89
CA GLN A 113 -11.84 -0.19 -4.51
C GLN A 113 -11.89 -0.06 -6.03
N VAL A 114 -10.73 -0.16 -6.68
CA VAL A 114 -10.60 -0.16 -8.14
C VAL A 114 -10.27 -1.59 -8.60
N PRO A 115 -11.17 -2.27 -9.33
CA PRO A 115 -10.86 -3.57 -9.93
C PRO A 115 -9.70 -3.44 -10.92
N LEU A 116 -8.72 -4.33 -10.83
CA LEU A 116 -7.53 -4.31 -11.68
C LEU A 116 -7.45 -5.59 -12.52
N THR A 117 -6.98 -5.43 -13.75
CA THR A 117 -6.59 -6.52 -14.67
C THR A 117 -5.18 -6.28 -15.18
N LEU A 118 -4.43 -7.34 -15.46
CA LEU A 118 -3.16 -7.18 -16.17
C LEU A 118 -3.45 -6.68 -17.59
N PRO A 119 -2.64 -5.76 -18.14
CA PRO A 119 -2.84 -5.18 -19.47
C PRO A 119 -2.41 -6.11 -20.60
N GLY A 120 -2.90 -5.82 -21.82
CA GLY A 120 -2.56 -6.53 -23.05
C GLY A 120 -2.94 -8.00 -23.00
N HIS A 121 -2.11 -8.86 -23.59
CA HIS A 121 -2.31 -10.32 -23.61
C HIS A 121 -1.86 -11.02 -22.31
N SER A 122 -1.83 -10.30 -21.19
CA SER A 122 -1.42 -10.87 -19.90
C SER A 122 -2.57 -11.69 -19.28
N PRO A 123 -2.28 -12.81 -18.61
CA PRO A 123 -3.33 -13.69 -18.09
C PRO A 123 -4.07 -13.05 -16.91
N ASN A 124 -5.41 -13.05 -16.96
CA ASN A 124 -6.25 -12.50 -15.89
C ASN A 124 -7.02 -13.53 -15.06
N LEU A 125 -6.94 -14.82 -15.42
CA LEU A 125 -7.46 -15.90 -14.58
C LEU A 125 -6.72 -15.91 -13.23
N PRO A 126 -7.38 -15.88 -12.06
CA PRO A 126 -6.75 -15.55 -10.78
C PRO A 126 -5.49 -16.35 -10.44
N LEU A 127 -5.53 -17.68 -10.62
CA LEU A 127 -4.40 -18.55 -10.32
C LEU A 127 -3.23 -18.32 -11.28
N VAL A 128 -3.51 -18.22 -12.59
CA VAL A 128 -2.51 -18.03 -13.64
C VAL A 128 -1.89 -16.64 -13.53
N ARG A 129 -2.72 -15.60 -13.36
CA ARG A 129 -2.30 -14.23 -13.10
C ARG A 129 -1.33 -14.16 -11.93
N SER A 130 -1.68 -14.80 -10.82
CA SER A 130 -0.85 -14.81 -9.62
C SER A 130 0.50 -15.48 -9.84
N GLN A 131 0.52 -16.61 -10.55
CA GLN A 131 1.77 -17.30 -10.90
C GLN A 131 2.62 -16.47 -11.87
N TYR A 132 1.99 -15.83 -12.86
CA TYR A 132 2.65 -14.95 -13.83
C TYR A 132 3.36 -13.79 -13.13
N ILE A 133 2.66 -13.08 -12.24
CA ILE A 133 3.20 -11.97 -11.44
C ILE A 133 4.34 -12.46 -10.54
N ALA A 134 4.18 -13.63 -9.91
CA ALA A 134 5.17 -14.17 -8.99
C ALA A 134 6.49 -14.55 -9.65
N ARG A 135 6.44 -15.09 -10.87
CA ARG A 135 7.62 -15.55 -11.60
C ARG A 135 8.38 -14.41 -12.27
N ASN A 136 7.74 -13.27 -12.53
CA ASN A 136 8.35 -12.16 -13.24
C ASN A 136 8.27 -10.85 -12.45
N ARG A 137 9.22 -10.67 -11.52
CA ARG A 137 9.32 -9.47 -10.67
C ARG A 137 9.44 -8.17 -11.47
N GLN A 138 10.11 -8.18 -12.61
CA GLN A 138 10.28 -6.97 -13.43
C GLN A 138 8.99 -6.61 -14.16
N GLN A 139 8.29 -7.59 -14.73
CA GLN A 139 6.99 -7.35 -15.34
C GLN A 139 5.97 -6.90 -14.31
N LYS A 140 5.98 -7.53 -13.14
CA LYS A 140 5.20 -7.09 -11.98
C LYS A 140 5.40 -5.59 -11.75
N ARG A 141 6.65 -5.14 -11.53
CA ARG A 141 7.02 -3.72 -11.32
C ARG A 141 6.51 -2.80 -12.43
N ARG A 142 6.60 -3.21 -13.69
CA ARG A 142 6.04 -2.45 -14.82
C ARG A 142 4.52 -2.33 -14.75
N HIS A 143 3.82 -3.40 -14.38
CA HIS A 143 2.37 -3.38 -14.21
C HIS A 143 1.93 -2.49 -13.05
N GLU A 144 2.74 -2.35 -11.98
CA GLU A 144 2.39 -1.48 -10.83
C GLU A 144 2.40 0.01 -11.21
N LEU A 145 3.07 0.41 -12.30
CA LEU A 145 3.04 1.79 -12.78
C LEU A 145 1.64 2.26 -13.14
N ILE A 146 0.80 1.35 -13.64
CA ILE A 146 -0.57 1.67 -14.06
C ILE A 146 -1.40 2.13 -12.86
N PRO A 147 -1.59 1.35 -11.77
CA PRO A 147 -2.37 1.79 -10.62
C PRO A 147 -1.75 3.00 -9.89
N TYR A 148 -0.42 3.16 -9.89
CA TYR A 148 0.20 4.35 -9.29
C TYR A 148 -0.21 5.64 -10.02
N ASN A 149 -0.18 5.62 -11.36
CA ASN A 149 -0.53 6.79 -12.15
C ASN A 149 -2.05 6.97 -12.25
N ASP A 150 -2.84 5.91 -12.32
CA ASP A 150 -4.31 6.01 -12.19
C ASP A 150 -4.69 6.75 -10.91
N CYS A 151 -4.07 6.39 -9.78
CA CYS A 151 -4.36 7.04 -8.51
C CYS A 151 -3.95 8.52 -8.49
N LEU A 152 -2.77 8.85 -9.04
CA LEU A 152 -2.36 10.24 -9.23
C LEU A 152 -3.43 11.04 -9.96
N TYR A 153 -3.86 10.57 -11.13
CA TYR A 153 -4.81 11.29 -11.96
C TYR A 153 -6.21 11.33 -11.35
N ARG A 154 -6.64 10.27 -10.66
CA ARG A 154 -7.92 10.21 -9.93
C ARG A 154 -8.00 11.26 -8.83
N HIS A 155 -6.87 11.56 -8.18
CA HIS A 155 -6.82 12.51 -7.07
C HIS A 155 -6.16 13.85 -7.40
N ILE A 156 -5.80 14.10 -8.67
CA ILE A 156 -5.05 15.29 -9.06
C ILE A 156 -5.80 16.59 -8.74
N SER A 157 -7.13 16.57 -8.82
CA SER A 157 -8.00 17.72 -8.56
C SER A 157 -8.50 17.79 -7.12
N THR A 158 -8.37 16.71 -6.35
CA THR A 158 -9.00 16.57 -5.03
C THR A 158 -8.01 16.56 -3.88
N HIS A 159 -6.78 16.10 -4.11
CA HIS A 159 -5.76 15.95 -3.07
C HIS A 159 -4.51 16.71 -3.48
N ARG A 160 -3.75 17.21 -2.49
CA ARG A 160 -2.49 17.96 -2.76
C ARG A 160 -1.28 17.03 -2.85
N TYR A 161 -1.32 15.95 -2.08
CA TYR A 161 -0.31 14.92 -2.09
C TYR A 161 -0.96 13.55 -2.22
N ILE A 162 -0.32 12.69 -3.00
CA ILE A 162 -0.57 11.24 -2.98
C ILE A 162 0.63 10.54 -2.36
N LEU A 163 0.39 9.38 -1.78
CA LEU A 163 1.42 8.57 -1.14
C LEU A 163 1.19 7.10 -1.50
N ILE A 164 2.16 6.49 -2.17
CA ILE A 164 2.10 5.09 -2.57
C ILE A 164 2.79 4.27 -1.47
N LEU A 165 2.03 3.42 -0.77
CA LEU A 165 2.56 2.57 0.31
C LEU A 165 2.18 1.10 0.12
N ASP A 166 3.07 0.24 0.59
CA ASP A 166 2.75 -1.15 0.81
C ASP A 166 2.09 -1.33 2.22
N ILE A 167 1.32 -2.40 2.43
CA ILE A 167 0.62 -2.66 3.72
C ILE A 167 1.58 -2.89 4.90
N ASP A 168 2.85 -3.07 4.61
CA ASP A 168 3.92 -3.22 5.59
C ASP A 168 4.73 -1.94 5.77
N GLU A 169 4.22 -0.80 5.29
CA GLU A 169 4.89 0.50 5.40
C GLU A 169 4.00 1.54 6.08
N LEU A 170 4.58 2.31 7.00
CA LEU A 170 3.92 3.43 7.67
C LEU A 170 4.89 4.62 7.73
N ILE A 171 4.45 5.79 7.29
CA ILE A 171 5.20 7.03 7.52
C ILE A 171 4.72 7.62 8.85
N VAL A 172 5.66 7.92 9.73
CA VAL A 172 5.37 8.45 11.05
C VAL A 172 5.94 9.87 11.15
N PRO A 173 5.10 10.91 11.31
CA PRO A 173 5.55 12.26 11.62
C PRO A 173 6.18 12.27 13.01
N MET A 174 7.46 12.59 13.15
CA MET A 174 8.18 12.44 14.42
C MET A 174 7.96 13.59 15.41
N GLU A 175 7.79 14.82 14.88
CA GLU A 175 7.53 16.03 15.67
C GLU A 175 6.04 16.43 15.70
N HIS A 176 5.16 15.68 15.01
CA HIS A 176 3.75 16.03 14.81
C HIS A 176 2.81 14.83 15.00
N ASN A 177 1.51 15.10 15.11
CA ASN A 177 0.48 14.08 15.32
C ASN A 177 -0.18 13.58 14.02
N ASN A 178 0.08 14.23 12.89
CA ASN A 178 -0.56 13.91 11.62
C ASN A 178 0.25 14.48 10.45
N TYR A 179 -0.11 14.06 9.23
CA TYR A 179 0.52 14.53 8.00
C TYR A 179 0.23 16.00 7.67
N PHE A 180 -0.82 16.60 8.23
CA PHE A 180 -1.12 18.04 8.02
C PHE A 180 -0.06 18.92 8.63
N ASP A 181 0.16 18.75 9.92
CA ASP A 181 1.07 19.58 10.67
C ASP A 181 2.50 19.37 10.17
N LEU A 182 2.84 18.13 9.81
CA LEU A 182 4.10 17.78 9.14
C LEU A 182 4.29 18.51 7.80
N LEU A 183 3.31 18.42 6.90
CA LEU A 183 3.39 19.07 5.59
C LEU A 183 3.44 20.60 5.74
N LYS A 184 2.68 21.16 6.68
CA LYS A 184 2.70 22.59 6.99
C LYS A 184 4.07 23.04 7.46
N THR A 185 4.76 22.27 8.30
CA THR A 185 6.14 22.56 8.72
C THR A 185 7.11 22.48 7.55
N ILE A 186 7.03 21.44 6.71
CA ILE A 186 7.92 21.29 5.55
C ILE A 186 7.72 22.44 4.53
N GLU A 187 6.47 22.87 4.33
CA GLU A 187 6.12 23.91 3.36
C GLU A 187 6.46 25.32 3.82
N GLN A 188 6.76 25.54 5.11
CA GLN A 188 7.30 26.82 5.59
C GLN A 188 8.69 27.09 5.01
N ASP A 189 9.52 26.05 4.91
CA ASP A 189 10.89 26.14 4.41
C ASP A 189 10.96 26.09 2.88
N THR A 190 10.06 25.33 2.24
CA THR A 190 10.01 25.20 0.78
C THR A 190 8.59 25.41 0.26
N PRO A 191 8.34 26.45 -0.57
CA PRO A 191 7.04 26.68 -1.18
C PRO A 191 6.52 25.44 -1.93
N SER A 192 5.25 25.08 -1.70
CA SER A 192 4.68 23.83 -2.23
C SER A 192 4.61 23.75 -3.75
N ASP A 193 4.51 24.89 -4.43
CA ASP A 193 4.55 25.01 -5.89
C ASP A 193 5.92 24.58 -6.45
N ARG A 194 6.95 24.49 -5.61
CA ARG A 194 8.27 23.96 -5.96
C ARG A 194 8.45 22.49 -5.58
N ILE A 195 7.56 21.89 -4.79
CA ILE A 195 7.74 20.52 -4.28
C ILE A 195 7.19 19.52 -5.29
N THR A 196 8.03 18.61 -5.79
CA THR A 196 7.56 17.44 -6.58
C THR A 196 7.30 16.25 -5.68
N SER A 197 8.21 15.93 -4.77
CA SER A 197 8.11 14.80 -3.86
C SER A 197 8.84 15.05 -2.55
N LEU A 198 8.31 14.50 -1.47
CA LEU A 198 8.88 14.49 -0.12
C LEU A 198 9.23 13.05 0.23
N SER A 199 10.51 12.69 0.14
CA SER A 199 10.99 11.33 0.38
C SER A 199 11.39 11.16 1.84
N PHE A 200 10.81 10.15 2.48
CA PHE A 200 11.04 9.83 3.88
C PHE A 200 12.04 8.69 4.02
N PRO A 201 13.05 8.82 4.90
CA PRO A 201 14.05 7.79 5.12
C PRO A 201 13.41 6.54 5.73
N ASN A 202 13.89 5.38 5.33
CA ASN A 202 13.37 4.07 5.74
C ASN A 202 14.18 3.51 6.91
N VAL A 203 13.47 2.93 7.87
CA VAL A 203 14.01 2.02 8.87
C VAL A 203 13.25 0.69 8.83
N PHE A 204 13.96 -0.42 9.01
CA PHE A 204 13.34 -1.74 8.97
C PHE A 204 12.89 -2.16 10.37
N LYS A 205 11.71 -2.78 10.45
CA LYS A 205 11.18 -3.39 11.67
C LYS A 205 11.00 -4.89 11.41
N PHE A 206 11.94 -5.67 11.92
CA PHE A 206 11.89 -7.14 11.86
C PHE A 206 11.19 -7.70 13.09
N PRO A 207 10.54 -8.88 13.02
CA PRO A 207 9.99 -9.54 14.21
C PRO A 207 11.05 -9.66 15.30
N SER A 208 10.82 -8.98 16.42
CA SER A 208 11.69 -9.10 17.58
C SER A 208 11.61 -10.51 18.16
N LYS A 209 12.76 -11.05 18.61
CA LYS A 209 12.79 -12.26 19.44
C LYS A 209 12.16 -12.01 20.81
N LEU A 210 12.23 -10.77 21.29
CA LEU A 210 11.65 -10.31 22.54
C LEU A 210 10.31 -9.67 22.23
N VAL A 211 9.25 -10.45 22.43
CA VAL A 211 7.89 -10.04 22.14
C VAL A 211 7.25 -9.51 23.41
N ASN A 212 6.74 -8.28 23.37
CA ASN A 212 6.00 -7.74 24.50
C ASN A 212 4.62 -8.43 24.59
N GLN A 213 4.46 -9.30 25.58
CA GLN A 213 3.20 -10.04 25.81
C GLN A 213 2.07 -9.16 26.33
N SER A 214 2.36 -7.94 26.81
CA SER A 214 1.32 -6.99 27.24
C SER A 214 0.54 -6.40 26.07
N ILE A 215 1.07 -6.49 24.84
CA ILE A 215 0.43 -5.98 23.63
C ILE A 215 -0.26 -7.16 22.91
N PRO A 216 -1.58 -7.08 22.66
CA PRO A 216 -2.33 -8.11 21.94
C PRO A 216 -1.70 -8.55 20.62
N GLU A 217 -1.86 -9.83 20.25
CA GLU A 217 -1.24 -10.41 19.05
C GLU A 217 -1.68 -9.78 17.74
N HIS A 218 -2.91 -9.27 17.70
CA HIS A 218 -3.48 -8.63 16.51
C HIS A 218 -2.94 -7.21 16.26
N LEU A 219 -2.22 -6.62 17.22
CA LEU A 219 -1.57 -5.31 17.10
C LEU A 219 -0.10 -5.48 16.68
N TYR A 220 0.10 -5.96 15.46
CA TYR A 220 1.39 -6.34 14.92
C TYR A 220 2.39 -5.17 14.87
N MET A 221 1.94 -3.96 14.51
CA MET A 221 2.81 -2.78 14.45
C MET A 221 3.26 -2.33 15.84
N LEU A 222 2.32 -2.26 16.80
CA LEU A 222 2.62 -1.85 18.18
C LEU A 222 3.50 -2.86 18.91
N ARG A 223 3.28 -4.16 18.66
CA ARG A 223 4.06 -5.24 19.26
C ARG A 223 5.49 -5.29 18.75
N ASN A 224 5.77 -4.74 17.57
CA ASN A 224 7.11 -4.65 17.02
C ASN A 224 7.83 -3.37 17.45
N SER A 225 8.40 -3.40 18.65
CA SER A 225 9.02 -2.22 19.31
C SER A 225 10.45 -1.90 18.86
N HIS A 226 11.07 -2.71 18.01
CA HIS A 226 12.45 -2.49 17.57
C HIS A 226 12.51 -2.05 16.11
N ARG A 227 13.56 -1.30 15.76
CA ARG A 227 13.91 -0.96 14.37
C ARG A 227 15.40 -1.13 14.13
N SER A 228 15.82 -1.26 12.88
CA SER A 228 17.22 -1.17 12.49
C SER A 228 17.80 0.17 12.96
N ARG A 229 18.98 0.15 13.60
CA ARG A 229 19.68 1.40 13.97
C ARG A 229 20.05 2.21 12.74
N LYS A 230 20.47 1.51 11.69
CA LYS A 230 20.78 2.11 10.40
C LYS A 230 19.50 2.58 9.71
N THR A 231 19.48 3.87 9.40
CA THR A 231 18.50 4.52 8.54
C THR A 231 18.97 4.47 7.09
N SER A 232 18.05 4.28 6.13
CA SER A 232 18.39 4.19 4.72
C SER A 232 18.92 5.51 4.14
N ASP A 233 19.85 5.42 3.20
CA ASP A 233 20.29 6.57 2.42
C ASP A 233 19.18 7.16 1.53
N ARG A 234 19.41 8.40 1.07
CA ARG A 234 18.47 9.26 0.32
C ARG A 234 17.90 8.67 -1.00
N ARG A 235 18.20 7.44 -1.38
CA ARG A 235 17.64 6.80 -2.60
C ARG A 235 17.17 5.37 -2.40
N ASN A 236 17.43 4.82 -1.22
CA ASN A 236 17.20 3.42 -0.93
C ASN A 236 15.97 3.30 -0.05
N TYR A 237 15.02 2.47 -0.45
CA TYR A 237 13.84 2.06 0.32
C TYR A 237 12.87 3.16 0.75
N GLY A 238 13.20 4.46 0.71
CA GLY A 238 12.29 5.53 1.10
C GLY A 238 10.99 5.55 0.28
N LYS A 239 9.91 6.05 0.85
CA LYS A 239 8.66 6.32 0.11
C LYS A 239 8.41 7.82 0.12
N SER A 240 7.76 8.29 -0.93
CA SER A 240 7.55 9.72 -1.13
C SER A 240 6.08 10.10 -1.15
N MET A 241 5.74 11.17 -0.42
CA MET A 241 4.53 11.92 -0.71
C MET A 241 4.78 12.75 -1.95
N THR A 242 3.96 12.60 -2.98
CA THR A 242 4.15 13.25 -4.28
C THR A 242 3.09 14.30 -4.50
N SER A 243 3.52 15.51 -4.88
CA SER A 243 2.62 16.63 -5.16
C SER A 243 1.81 16.34 -6.42
N THR A 244 0.50 16.46 -6.34
CA THR A 244 -0.40 16.30 -7.49
C THR A 244 -0.29 17.47 -8.47
N ALA A 245 0.08 18.66 -8.00
CA ALA A 245 0.14 19.88 -8.81
C ALA A 245 1.38 19.99 -9.70
N ASN A 246 2.45 19.24 -9.39
CA ASN A 246 3.79 19.49 -9.96
C ASN A 246 4.37 18.30 -10.73
N VAL A 247 3.63 17.18 -10.84
CA VAL A 247 4.13 15.94 -11.46
C VAL A 247 3.17 15.45 -12.53
N ALA A 248 3.72 14.94 -13.62
CA ALA A 248 2.96 14.28 -14.67
C ALA A 248 2.81 12.79 -14.40
N THR A 249 3.86 12.15 -13.88
CA THR A 249 3.84 10.71 -13.59
C THR A 249 4.60 10.38 -12.33
N VAL A 250 4.16 9.29 -11.68
CA VAL A 250 4.75 8.77 -10.45
C VAL A 250 5.31 7.37 -10.62
N PHE A 251 6.35 7.11 -9.83
CA PHE A 251 6.91 5.79 -9.56
C PHE A 251 6.73 5.48 -8.06
N ASN A 252 6.82 4.21 -7.66
CA ASN A 252 6.59 3.77 -6.27
C ASN A 252 7.36 4.61 -5.21
N HIS A 253 8.55 5.08 -5.54
CA HIS A 253 9.44 5.78 -4.60
C HIS A 253 9.55 7.29 -4.84
N PHE A 254 9.17 7.81 -6.01
CA PHE A 254 9.43 9.21 -6.40
C PHE A 254 8.60 9.68 -7.61
N ALA A 255 8.55 10.99 -7.83
CA ALA A 255 8.00 11.60 -9.03
C ALA A 255 8.87 11.31 -10.26
N LEU A 256 8.32 10.63 -11.27
CA LEU A 256 9.07 10.21 -12.45
C LEU A 256 9.25 11.35 -13.45
N HIS A 257 8.19 12.11 -13.71
CA HIS A 257 8.21 13.28 -14.59
C HIS A 257 7.63 14.51 -13.90
N ARG A 258 8.35 15.63 -13.98
CA ARG A 258 7.95 16.94 -13.46
C ARG A 258 7.19 17.70 -14.53
N LEU A 259 6.21 18.52 -14.15
CA LEU A 259 5.42 19.30 -15.09
C LEU A 259 6.16 20.53 -15.64
N THR A 260 7.06 21.12 -14.84
CA THR A 260 7.85 22.28 -15.28
C THR A 260 9.32 22.13 -14.85
N PRO A 261 10.26 22.84 -15.51
CA PRO A 261 11.66 22.85 -15.09
C PRO A 261 11.90 23.57 -13.76
N ASN A 262 11.01 24.48 -13.36
CA ASN A 262 11.19 25.40 -12.22
C ASN A 262 10.79 24.79 -10.86
N VAL A 263 10.32 23.54 -10.83
CA VAL A 263 10.04 22.84 -9.57
C VAL A 263 11.26 22.10 -9.06
N THR A 264 11.52 22.22 -7.76
CA THR A 264 12.54 21.47 -7.05
C THR A 264 12.27 19.96 -7.21
N GLY A 265 13.36 19.19 -7.31
CA GLY A 265 13.29 17.73 -7.31
C GLY A 265 12.77 17.17 -5.98
N THR A 266 12.98 15.87 -5.78
CA THR A 266 12.66 15.23 -4.51
C THR A 266 13.40 15.89 -3.35
N ILE A 267 12.64 16.35 -2.36
CA ILE A 267 13.16 16.83 -1.08
C ILE A 267 13.27 15.62 -0.16
N TYR A 268 14.44 15.46 0.46
CA TYR A 268 14.68 14.39 1.43
C TYR A 268 14.34 14.91 2.81
N VAL A 269 13.26 14.39 3.38
CA VAL A 269 12.78 14.79 4.69
C VAL A 269 13.76 14.29 5.74
N PRO A 270 14.28 15.16 6.63
CA PRO A 270 15.11 14.74 7.76
C PRO A 270 14.38 13.74 8.67
N GLU A 271 15.09 12.75 9.21
CA GLU A 271 14.52 11.74 10.12
C GLU A 271 13.79 12.37 11.31
N ARG A 272 14.27 13.53 11.82
CA ARG A 272 13.62 14.27 12.90
C ARG A 272 12.20 14.73 12.58
N LEU A 273 11.86 14.95 11.30
CA LEU A 273 10.52 15.38 10.89
C LEU A 273 9.62 14.17 10.58
N GLY A 274 10.16 13.15 9.92
CA GLY A 274 9.39 11.96 9.60
C GLY A 274 10.27 10.80 9.17
N VAL A 275 9.82 9.60 9.50
CA VAL A 275 10.50 8.34 9.17
C VAL A 275 9.49 7.35 8.61
N LYS A 276 9.91 6.54 7.65
CA LYS A 276 9.12 5.43 7.13
C LYS A 276 9.53 4.13 7.84
N LEU A 277 8.60 3.57 8.60
CA LEU A 277 8.71 2.25 9.21
C LEU A 277 8.35 1.19 8.16
N HIS A 278 9.21 0.19 7.97
CA HIS A 278 9.01 -0.88 7.00
C HIS A 278 9.08 -2.24 7.69
N TYR A 279 7.92 -2.85 7.89
CA TYR A 279 7.73 -4.06 8.70
C TYR A 279 7.96 -5.33 7.88
N LYS A 280 9.08 -6.03 8.06
CA LYS A 280 9.41 -7.20 7.24
C LYS A 280 9.65 -8.43 8.07
N GLY A 281 9.12 -9.58 7.65
CA GLY A 281 9.47 -10.86 8.25
C GLY A 281 10.93 -11.25 8.01
N THR A 282 11.49 -10.82 6.88
CA THR A 282 12.92 -10.98 6.56
C THR A 282 13.38 -9.83 5.66
N CYS A 283 14.67 -9.58 5.68
CA CYS A 283 15.31 -8.51 4.94
C CYS A 283 15.15 -8.67 3.41
N PRO A 284 14.95 -7.56 2.66
CA PRO A 284 14.84 -7.62 1.21
C PRO A 284 16.11 -8.17 0.54
N ILE A 285 15.94 -8.89 -0.56
CA ILE A 285 17.06 -9.38 -1.38
C ILE A 285 17.97 -8.23 -1.83
N GLU A 286 17.40 -7.05 -2.05
CA GLU A 286 18.13 -5.83 -2.41
C GLU A 286 19.11 -5.34 -1.35
N SER A 287 18.93 -5.69 -0.08
CA SER A 287 19.83 -5.23 1.00
C SER A 287 21.17 -5.96 0.99
N ARG A 288 21.28 -7.07 0.25
CA ARG A 288 22.53 -7.81 0.01
C ARG A 288 23.34 -7.99 1.29
N ASN A 289 24.51 -7.37 1.38
CA ASN A 289 25.48 -7.54 2.46
C ASN A 289 25.10 -6.74 3.73
N GLU A 290 24.16 -5.80 3.65
CA GLU A 290 23.70 -5.02 4.81
C GLU A 290 22.65 -5.77 5.64
N CYS A 291 22.21 -6.93 5.16
CA CYS A 291 21.07 -7.64 5.69
C CYS A 291 21.26 -8.10 7.13
N ASP A 292 22.47 -8.55 7.47
CA ASP A 292 22.81 -9.00 8.82
C ASP A 292 22.87 -7.83 9.79
N GLU A 293 23.49 -6.71 9.39
CA GLU A 293 23.56 -5.47 10.16
C GLU A 293 22.14 -4.96 10.46
N LEU A 294 21.28 -4.86 9.44
CA LEU A 294 19.91 -4.35 9.57
C LEU A 294 19.03 -5.18 10.53
N GLN A 295 19.27 -6.49 10.65
CA GLN A 295 18.51 -7.38 11.52
C GLN A 295 19.08 -7.51 12.93
N THR A 296 20.39 -7.31 13.10
CA THR A 296 21.08 -7.56 14.38
C THR A 296 21.36 -6.29 15.16
N ASP A 297 21.74 -5.19 14.50
CA ASP A 297 21.90 -3.88 15.13
C ASP A 297 20.57 -3.14 15.16
N THR A 298 19.82 -3.36 16.23
CA THR A 298 18.49 -2.79 16.44
C THR A 298 18.42 -1.90 17.66
N VAL A 299 17.49 -0.96 17.65
CA VAL A 299 17.17 -0.04 18.75
C VAL A 299 15.69 -0.10 19.07
N LEU A 300 15.34 0.20 20.32
CA LEU A 300 13.98 0.51 20.70
C LEU A 300 13.47 1.72 19.90
N ASP A 301 12.24 1.61 19.45
CA ASP A 301 11.60 2.56 18.56
C ASP A 301 10.29 3.05 19.18
N HIS A 302 10.33 4.28 19.69
CA HIS A 302 9.19 4.95 20.34
C HIS A 302 8.38 5.81 19.35
N SER A 303 8.62 5.66 18.03
CA SER A 303 8.03 6.53 17.02
C SER A 303 6.50 6.50 17.02
N ILE A 304 5.88 5.36 17.35
CA ILE A 304 4.42 5.18 17.34
C ILE A 304 3.77 5.16 18.73
N ASP A 305 4.54 5.23 19.81
CA ASP A 305 4.04 5.08 21.19
C ASP A 305 2.97 6.12 21.53
N ARG A 306 3.12 7.37 21.06
CA ARG A 306 2.15 8.45 21.27
C ARG A 306 0.77 8.19 20.63
N PHE A 307 0.69 7.22 19.72
CA PHE A 307 -0.52 6.83 19.01
C PHE A 307 -1.10 5.50 19.50
N ALA A 308 -0.40 4.80 20.40
CA ALA A 308 -0.69 3.40 20.74
C ALA A 308 -2.12 3.20 21.26
N ASP A 309 -2.52 3.96 22.27
CA ASP A 309 -3.84 3.81 22.91
C ASP A 309 -4.99 4.04 21.92
N GLU A 310 -4.89 5.10 21.11
CA GLU A 310 -5.92 5.45 20.13
C GLU A 310 -5.93 4.48 18.95
N LEU A 311 -4.77 3.99 18.52
CA LEU A 311 -4.67 2.97 17.48
C LEU A 311 -5.28 1.65 17.96
N GLU A 312 -4.92 1.19 19.15
CA GLU A 312 -5.49 -0.02 19.76
C GLU A 312 -7.01 0.09 19.87
N ARG A 313 -7.52 1.20 20.41
CA ARG A 313 -8.97 1.44 20.55
C ARG A 313 -9.69 1.32 19.21
N ARG A 314 -9.16 1.94 18.15
CA ARG A 314 -9.74 1.90 16.79
C ARG A 314 -9.71 0.50 16.19
N VAL A 315 -8.57 -0.18 16.31
CA VAL A 315 -8.39 -1.53 15.76
C VAL A 315 -9.34 -2.51 16.45
N ASN A 316 -9.41 -2.47 17.78
CA ASN A 316 -10.31 -3.34 18.55
C ASN A 316 -11.78 -3.11 18.15
N GLN A 317 -12.19 -1.85 18.05
CA GLN A 317 -13.54 -1.49 17.61
C GLN A 317 -13.84 -2.08 16.22
N THR A 318 -12.99 -1.82 15.24
CA THR A 318 -13.19 -2.28 13.86
C THR A 318 -13.17 -3.81 13.76
N LEU A 319 -12.28 -4.49 14.49
CA LEU A 319 -12.22 -5.96 14.51
C LEU A 319 -13.47 -6.58 15.14
N SER A 320 -14.02 -5.99 16.20
CA SER A 320 -15.30 -6.43 16.79
C SER A 320 -16.48 -6.21 15.84
N GLU A 321 -16.55 -5.07 15.14
CA GLU A 321 -17.58 -4.80 14.12
C GLU A 321 -17.52 -5.82 12.96
N LEU A 322 -16.31 -6.25 12.60
CA LEU A 322 -16.05 -7.28 11.59
C LEU A 322 -16.22 -8.71 12.09
N ARG A 323 -16.42 -8.92 13.39
CA ARG A 323 -16.44 -10.23 14.08
C ARG A 323 -15.15 -11.03 13.86
N PHE A 324 -14.02 -10.34 13.86
CA PHE A 324 -12.69 -10.95 13.81
C PHE A 324 -12.08 -11.12 15.21
N LEU A 325 -12.64 -10.42 16.20
CA LEU A 325 -12.40 -10.56 17.64
C LEU A 325 -13.72 -10.74 18.38
#